data_AF-A0A160PDT4-F1
#
_entry.id   AF-A0A160PDT4-F1
#
_cell.length_a   1.000
_cell.length_b   1.000
_cell.length_c   1.000
_cell.angle_alpha   90.00
_cell.angle_beta   90.00
_cell.angle_gamma   90.00
#
_symmetry.space_group_name_H-M   'P 1'
#
loop_
_entity.id
_entity.type
_entity.pdbx_description
1 polymer ?
#
loop_
_entity_poly.entity_id
_entity_poly.type
_entity_poly.pdbx_seq_one_letter_code
_entity_poly.pdbx_strand_id
1 'polypeptide(L)'
;MPKLVPSRPDPMLDVLSTFRLKPTDTFKIVSSKGVLTINRRKSTGEVEQMRVRAKGSFQQLTKFEPAQITIAERRKLEAEMVKSGLTQSEVADLIGVSQATVSLDLKKLKKA
;
A
#
# COMPACT_ATOMS: atom_id res chain seq x y z
N MET A 1 -29.70 -7.00 35.45
CA MET A 1 -28.78 -5.96 34.91
C MET A 1 -28.05 -6.55 33.71
N PRO A 2 -28.17 -5.99 32.50
CA PRO A 2 -27.42 -6.49 31.35
C PRO A 2 -25.93 -6.20 31.55
N LYS A 3 -25.09 -7.24 31.42
CA LYS A 3 -23.62 -7.10 31.49
C LYS A 3 -23.14 -6.42 30.22
N LEU A 4 -22.56 -5.22 30.37
CA LEU A 4 -21.79 -4.56 29.32
C LEU A 4 -20.60 -5.45 28.99
N VAL A 5 -20.68 -6.16 27.87
CA VAL A 5 -19.51 -6.81 27.27
C VAL A 5 -18.59 -5.69 26.79
N PRO A 6 -17.31 -5.64 27.21
CA PRO A 6 -16.39 -4.67 26.63
C PRO A 6 -16.27 -5.01 25.15
N SER A 7 -16.83 -4.15 24.29
CA SER A 7 -16.59 -4.17 22.87
C SER A 7 -15.08 -4.04 22.69
N ARG A 8 -14.39 -5.15 22.35
CA ARG A 8 -13.01 -5.04 21.88
C ARG A 8 -13.04 -3.99 20.76
N PRO A 9 -12.22 -2.93 20.83
CA PRO A 9 -12.17 -1.97 19.75
C PRO A 9 -11.89 -2.76 18.47
N ASP A 10 -12.69 -2.50 17.43
CA ASP A 10 -12.50 -3.16 16.15
C ASP A 10 -11.02 -3.03 15.78
N PRO A 11 -10.32 -4.14 15.47
CA PRO A 11 -8.89 -4.08 15.14
C PRO A 11 -8.63 -3.14 13.96
N MET A 12 -9.67 -2.83 13.17
CA MET A 12 -9.69 -1.83 12.12
C MET A 12 -9.38 -0.41 12.61
N LEU A 13 -9.92 0.03 13.75
CA LEU A 13 -9.70 1.38 14.31
C LEU A 13 -8.32 1.51 14.94
N ASP A 14 -7.79 0.43 15.52
CA ASP A 14 -6.48 0.43 16.18
C ASP A 14 -5.32 0.48 15.18
N VAL A 15 -5.53 -0.10 14.00
CA VAL A 15 -4.56 -0.02 12.90
C VAL A 15 -4.44 1.41 12.36
N LEU A 16 -5.53 2.19 12.38
CA LEU A 16 -5.52 3.60 11.98
C LEU A 16 -4.85 4.49 13.02
N SER A 17 -4.96 4.17 14.32
CA SER A 17 -4.29 4.91 15.40
C SER A 17 -2.77 4.75 15.38
N THR A 18 -2.26 3.67 14.76
CA THR A 18 -0.82 3.42 14.58
C THR A 18 -0.17 4.43 13.63
N PHE A 19 -0.92 4.98 12.67
CA PHE A 19 -0.40 5.99 11.77
C PHE A 19 -0.52 7.38 12.40
N ARG A 20 0.60 8.07 12.63
CA ARG A 20 0.57 9.53 12.91
C ARG A 20 0.10 10.27 11.66
N LEU A 21 -1.21 10.42 11.52
CA LEU A 21 -1.87 11.02 10.36
C LEU A 21 -1.41 12.47 10.18
N LYS A 22 -0.91 12.81 8.98
CA LYS A 22 -0.73 14.20 8.56
C LYS A 22 -1.81 14.58 7.55
N PRO A 23 -2.29 15.83 7.53
CA PRO A 23 -3.32 16.27 6.57
C PRO A 23 -2.94 16.09 5.10
N THR A 24 -1.64 16.00 4.81
CA THR A 24 -1.09 15.85 3.46
C THR A 24 -1.00 14.41 2.98
N ASP A 25 -1.25 13.43 3.85
CA ASP A 25 -1.09 12.02 3.51
C ASP A 25 -2.35 11.49 2.81
N THR A 26 -2.15 10.64 1.80
CA THR A 26 -3.25 9.98 1.10
C THR A 26 -3.31 8.53 1.53
N PHE A 27 -4.51 8.07 1.91
CA PHE A 27 -4.73 6.69 2.36
C PHE A 27 -5.66 5.97 1.39
N LYS A 28 -5.30 4.73 1.06
CA LYS A 28 -6.17 3.78 0.36
C LYS A 28 -6.36 2.57 1.27
N ILE A 29 -7.59 2.32 1.69
CA ILE A 29 -7.97 1.21 2.56
C ILE A 29 -8.77 0.22 1.73
N VAL A 30 -8.30 -1.02 1.64
CA VAL A 30 -8.97 -2.09 0.91
C VAL A 30 -9.21 -3.26 1.87
N SER A 31 -10.47 -3.65 2.03
CA SER A 31 -10.85 -4.85 2.76
C SER A 31 -11.33 -5.91 1.75
N SER A 32 -10.67 -7.06 1.73
CA SER A 32 -11.05 -8.17 0.86
C SER A 32 -10.74 -9.51 1.52
N LYS A 33 -11.71 -10.43 1.51
CA LYS A 33 -11.57 -11.81 2.03
C LYS A 33 -10.98 -11.90 3.45
N GLY A 34 -11.31 -10.95 4.33
CA GLY A 34 -10.80 -10.91 5.70
C GLY A 34 -9.34 -10.44 5.83
N VAL A 35 -8.79 -9.80 4.80
CA VAL A 35 -7.51 -9.09 4.81
C VAL A 35 -7.79 -7.59 4.64
N LEU A 36 -7.28 -6.80 5.56
CA LEU A 36 -7.22 -5.34 5.48
C LEU A 36 -5.86 -4.95 4.91
N THR A 37 -5.85 -4.18 3.82
CA THR A 37 -4.64 -3.55 3.28
C THR A 37 -4.80 -2.05 3.39
N ILE A 38 -3.84 -1.40 4.04
CA ILE A 38 -3.75 0.05 4.14
C ILE A 38 -2.50 0.47 3.38
N ASN A 39 -2.67 1.30 2.35
CA ASN A 39 -1.58 1.96 1.67
C ASN A 39 -1.62 3.44 2.06
N ARG A 40 -0.55 3.93 2.70
CA ARG A 40 -0.35 5.33 3.03
C ARG A 40 0.71 5.90 2.11
N ARG A 41 0.39 7.01 1.45
CA ARG A 41 1.36 7.82 0.72
C ARG A 41 1.62 9.10 1.50
N LYS A 42 2.87 9.32 1.89
CA LYS A 42 3.30 10.55 2.56
C LYS A 42 3.54 11.66 1.54
N SER A 43 3.51 12.91 2.00
CA SER A 43 3.87 14.08 1.17
C SER A 43 5.29 14.03 0.62
N THR A 44 6.20 13.30 1.28
CA THR A 44 7.58 13.07 0.83
C THR A 44 7.68 12.08 -0.34
N GLY A 45 6.56 11.46 -0.74
CA GLY A 45 6.50 10.43 -1.77
C GLY A 45 6.67 8.99 -1.24
N GLU A 46 7.10 8.84 0.01
CA GLU A 46 7.22 7.54 0.68
C GLU A 46 5.87 6.81 0.79
N VAL A 47 5.91 5.49 0.60
CA VAL A 47 4.76 4.59 0.72
C VAL A 47 4.94 3.65 1.89
N GLU A 48 3.95 3.59 2.75
CA GLU A 48 3.84 2.59 3.80
C GLU A 48 2.62 1.72 3.50
N GLN A 49 2.82 0.43 3.27
CA GLN A 49 1.76 -0.56 3.17
C GLN A 49 1.71 -1.40 4.44
N MET A 50 0.52 -1.53 5.03
CA MET A 50 0.25 -2.46 6.11
C MET A 50 -0.86 -3.42 5.69
N ARG A 51 -0.59 -4.72 5.80
CA ARG A 51 -1.58 -5.79 5.59
C ARG A 51 -1.87 -6.50 6.91
N VAL A 52 -3.14 -6.54 7.31
CA VAL A 52 -3.60 -7.18 8.55
C VAL A 52 -4.72 -8.16 8.23
N ARG A 53 -4.62 -9.41 8.67
CA ARG A 53 -5.78 -10.33 8.65
C ARG A 53 -6.73 -9.98 9.80
N ALA A 54 -8.05 -10.04 9.55
CA ALA A 54 -9.11 -9.67 10.49
C ALA A 54 -9.07 -10.41 11.85
N LYS A 55 -8.32 -11.51 11.97
CA LYS A 55 -8.07 -12.24 13.23
C LYS A 55 -6.77 -11.83 13.93
N GLY A 56 -6.07 -10.80 13.46
CA GLY A 56 -4.79 -10.31 14.02
C GLY A 56 -3.58 -11.23 13.78
N SER A 57 -3.78 -12.42 13.22
CA SER A 57 -2.76 -13.47 13.11
C SER A 57 -1.67 -13.22 12.06
N PHE A 58 -1.84 -12.24 11.18
CA PHE A 58 -0.88 -11.91 10.14
C PHE A 58 -0.84 -10.39 9.98
N GLN A 59 0.36 -9.82 10.20
CA GLN A 59 0.66 -8.41 10.02
C GLN A 59 1.93 -8.30 9.17
N GLN A 60 1.84 -7.63 8.02
CA GLN A 60 2.99 -7.36 7.17
C GLN A 60 3.06 -5.85 6.94
N LEU A 61 4.18 -5.25 7.32
CA LEU A 61 4.50 -3.85 7.04
C LEU A 61 5.55 -3.80 5.94
N THR A 62 5.33 -2.97 4.92
CA THR A 62 6.26 -2.74 3.82
C THR A 62 6.40 -1.25 3.64
N LYS A 63 7.63 -0.76 3.60
CA LYS A 63 7.95 0.64 3.41
C LYS A 63 8.76 0.79 2.12
N PHE A 64 8.39 1.74 1.30
CA PHE A 64 9.05 2.04 0.03
C PHE A 64 9.32 3.54 -0.09
N GLU A 65 10.58 3.90 -0.35
CA GLU A 65 11.00 5.28 -0.56
C GLU A 65 11.38 5.48 -2.03
N PRO A 66 10.50 6.05 -2.87
CA PRO A 66 10.78 6.23 -4.30
C PRO A 66 11.95 7.19 -4.57
N ALA A 67 12.32 8.04 -3.61
CA ALA A 67 13.47 8.94 -3.72
C ALA A 67 14.81 8.20 -3.78
N GLN A 68 14.87 6.93 -3.36
CA GLN A 68 16.10 6.14 -3.35
C GLN A 68 16.38 5.43 -4.68
N ILE A 69 15.47 5.53 -5.66
CA ILE A 69 15.64 4.89 -6.96
C ILE A 69 15.48 5.89 -8.10
N THR A 70 16.25 5.71 -9.16
CA THR A 70 16.10 6.45 -10.41
C THR A 70 14.83 6.04 -11.16
N ILE A 71 14.39 6.87 -12.11
CA ILE A 71 13.26 6.53 -13.00
C ILE A 71 13.53 5.25 -13.79
N ALA A 72 14.77 5.00 -14.19
CA ALA A 72 15.15 3.79 -14.93
C ALA A 72 15.07 2.53 -14.06
N GLU A 73 15.52 2.62 -12.81
CA GLU A 73 15.41 1.53 -11.84
C GLU A 73 13.95 1.26 -11.47
N ARG A 74 13.14 2.32 -11.27
CA ARG A 74 11.69 2.18 -11.05
C ARG A 74 11.03 1.41 -12.18
N ARG A 75 11.31 1.77 -13.44
CA ARG A 75 10.76 1.08 -14.61
C ARG A 75 11.09 -0.41 -14.62
N LYS A 76 12.35 -0.76 -14.35
CA LYS A 76 12.78 -2.16 -14.27
C LYS A 76 12.05 -2.92 -13.15
N LEU A 77 11.96 -2.31 -11.97
CA LEU A 77 11.22 -2.86 -10.84
C LEU A 77 9.74 -3.06 -11.17
N GLU A 78 9.07 -2.08 -11.76
CA GLU A 78 7.68 -2.18 -12.23
C GLU A 78 7.49 -3.34 -13.21
N ALA A 79 8.42 -3.52 -14.15
CA ALA A 79 8.37 -4.61 -15.12
C ALA A 79 8.56 -5.99 -14.47
N GLU A 80 9.47 -6.11 -13.50
CA GLU A 80 9.67 -7.34 -12.74
C GLU A 80 8.45 -7.71 -11.90
N MET A 81 7.82 -6.72 -11.25
CA MET A 81 6.59 -6.93 -10.49
C MET A 81 5.41 -7.37 -11.38
N VAL A 82 5.27 -6.76 -12.56
CA VAL A 82 4.23 -7.23 -13.51
C VAL A 82 4.54 -8.65 -14.00
N LYS A 83 5.82 -8.95 -14.26
CA LYS A 83 6.26 -10.29 -14.69
C LYS A 83 6.02 -11.34 -13.60
N SER A 84 6.10 -10.98 -12.32
CA SER A 84 5.78 -11.88 -11.21
C SER A 84 4.27 -12.05 -10.96
N GLY A 85 3.43 -11.41 -11.77
CA GLY A 85 1.98 -11.61 -11.80
C GLY A 85 1.16 -10.51 -11.15
N LEU A 86 1.78 -9.40 -10.71
CA LEU A 86 1.03 -8.26 -10.17
C LEU A 86 0.37 -7.46 -11.30
N THR A 87 -0.82 -6.95 -11.03
CA THR A 87 -1.49 -5.99 -11.92
C THR A 87 -0.84 -4.61 -11.82
N GLN A 88 -0.97 -3.78 -12.88
CA GLN A 88 -0.41 -2.42 -12.87
C GLN A 88 -0.98 -1.55 -11.74
N SER A 89 -2.23 -1.79 -11.32
CA SER A 89 -2.84 -1.11 -10.17
C SER A 89 -2.21 -1.53 -8.84
N GLU A 90 -1.87 -2.80 -8.68
CA GLU A 90 -1.19 -3.28 -7.47
C GLU A 90 0.25 -2.75 -7.40
N VAL A 91 0.94 -2.70 -8.54
CA VAL A 91 2.29 -2.10 -8.63
C VAL A 91 2.24 -0.60 -8.29
N ALA A 92 1.25 0.12 -8.82
CA ALA A 92 1.02 1.53 -8.51
C ALA A 92 0.82 1.75 -7.00
N ASP A 93 0.01 0.90 -6.35
CA ASP A 93 -0.23 0.96 -4.91
C ASP A 93 1.04 0.67 -4.08
N LEU A 94 1.92 -0.23 -4.54
CA LEU A 94 3.16 -0.60 -3.84
C LEU A 94 4.26 0.46 -3.97
N ILE A 95 4.41 1.04 -5.16
CA ILE A 95 5.49 1.99 -5.49
C ILE A 95 5.06 3.44 -5.22
N GLY A 96 3.76 3.70 -5.07
CA GLY A 96 3.25 5.03 -4.75
C GLY A 96 3.24 5.97 -5.94
N VAL A 97 2.93 5.44 -7.11
CA VAL A 97 2.74 6.19 -8.35
C VAL A 97 1.34 5.91 -8.90
N SER A 98 0.89 6.67 -9.90
CA SER A 98 -0.41 6.39 -10.51
C SER A 98 -0.32 5.16 -11.43
N GLN A 99 -1.41 4.41 -11.60
CA GLN A 99 -1.46 3.32 -12.58
C GLN A 99 -1.16 3.82 -14.01
N ALA A 100 -1.56 5.06 -14.33
CA ALA A 100 -1.21 5.69 -15.61
C ALA A 100 0.31 5.90 -15.75
N THR A 101 1.01 6.25 -14.67
CA THR A 101 2.47 6.36 -14.63
C THR A 101 3.11 5.00 -14.93
N VAL A 102 2.67 3.95 -14.24
CA VAL A 102 3.15 2.56 -14.48
C VAL A 102 2.93 2.15 -15.93
N SER A 103 1.73 2.40 -16.47
CA SER A 103 1.42 2.10 -17.88
C SER A 103 2.36 2.81 -18.86
N LEU A 104 2.61 4.11 -18.63
CA LEU A 104 3.53 4.90 -19.45
C LEU A 104 4.96 4.38 -19.35
N ASP A 105 5.41 4.02 -18.16
CA ASP A 105 6.75 3.51 -17.88
C ASP A 105 7.00 2.15 -18.53
N LEU A 106 6.05 1.21 -18.43
CA LEU A 106 6.09 -0.08 -19.13
C LEU A 106 6.08 0.09 -20.66
N LYS A 107 5.33 1.07 -21.18
CA LYS A 107 5.32 1.38 -22.62
C LYS A 107 6.67 1.90 -23.10
N LYS A 108 7.38 2.68 -22.29
CA LYS A 108 8.72 3.19 -22.62
C LYS A 108 9.77 2.07 -22.64
N LEU A 109 9.66 1.08 -21.77
CA LEU A 109 10.55 -0.10 -21.79
C LEU A 109 10.39 -0.95 -23.05
N LYS A 110 9.17 -1.08 -23.59
CA LYS A 110 8.93 -1.83 -24.84
C LYS A 110 9.47 -1.16 -26.11
N LYS A 111 9.80 0.14 -26.02
CA LYS A 111 10.32 0.94 -27.14
C LYS A 111 11.83 1.17 -27.09
N ALA A 112 12.47 0.76 -26.00
CA ALA A 112 13.92 0.81 -25.81
C ALA A 112 14.54 -0.51 -26.29
#